data_AF-A0A8C3JW66-F1
#
_entry.id   AF-A0A8C3JW66-F1
#
_cell.length_a   1.000
_cell.length_b   1.000
_cell.length_c   1.000
_cell.angle_alpha   90.00
_cell.angle_beta   90.00
_cell.angle_gamma   90.00
#
_symmetry.space_group_name_H-M   'P 1'
#
loop_
_entity.id
_entity.type
_entity.pdbx_description
1 polymer ?
#
loop_
_entity_poly.entity_id
_entity_poly.type
_entity_poly.pdbx_seq_one_letter_code
_entity_poly.pdbx_strand_id
1 'polypeptide(L)'
;MESVGFPLTAKFAHPRSFPTRFLPAVHAMASSYRNRFPYRPLPQSYSLPWMPSTYYKTAALKTTLAPFSKSTQGGTASEKLPTIYNRTTVFTQYTPEDWYKSNQTNYKEAETSQKNSERLTVDTSLLIDDKYQQTRKTQVESTKNLGVRANDIAFWKSELCHELDEMIGETNALTDVKSRLERALAESEAPLQVAQECLLHREKRRGIDLVHDDVEKQLFA
;
A
#
# COMPACT_ATOMS: atom_id res chain seq x y z
N MET A 1 30.73 50.02 12.30
CA MET A 1 29.45 50.27 12.99
C MET A 1 28.36 49.60 12.19
N GLU A 2 27.54 48.85 12.90
CA GLU A 2 26.74 47.73 12.44
C GLU A 2 25.52 48.16 11.62
N SER A 3 25.08 47.28 10.71
CA SER A 3 23.77 47.31 10.09
C SER A 3 23.08 45.99 10.41
N VAL A 4 22.23 45.96 11.43
CA VAL A 4 21.45 44.77 11.79
C VAL A 4 20.01 45.00 11.34
N GLY A 5 19.64 44.36 10.22
CA GLY A 5 18.26 44.24 9.79
C GLY A 5 17.57 43.08 10.53
N PHE A 6 16.42 43.35 11.15
CA PHE A 6 15.55 42.34 11.77
C PHE A 6 14.61 41.73 10.71
N PRO A 7 14.37 40.41 10.70
CA PRO A 7 13.32 39.83 9.88
C PRO A 7 11.96 39.87 10.58
N LEU A 8 10.96 40.37 9.85
CA LEU A 8 9.54 40.42 10.20
C LEU A 8 8.93 39.00 10.29
N THR A 9 8.22 38.73 11.38
CA THR A 9 7.49 37.47 11.61
C THR A 9 6.15 37.49 10.86
N ALA A 10 5.97 36.60 9.88
CA ALA A 10 4.70 36.44 9.16
C ALA A 10 3.66 35.71 10.04
N LYS A 11 2.49 36.31 10.23
CA LYS A 11 1.34 35.69 10.90
C LYS A 11 0.53 34.89 9.88
N PHE A 12 0.58 33.56 9.96
CA PHE A 12 -0.29 32.68 9.19
C PHE A 12 -1.66 32.60 9.85
N ALA A 13 -2.66 33.27 9.25
CA ALA A 13 -4.06 33.09 9.59
C ALA A 13 -4.55 31.75 9.01
N HIS A 14 -5.07 30.87 9.87
CA HIS A 14 -5.70 29.62 9.44
C HIS A 14 -7.13 29.90 8.94
N PRO A 15 -7.57 29.32 7.81
CA PRO A 15 -8.95 29.43 7.38
C PRO A 15 -9.86 28.62 8.33
N ARG A 16 -10.94 29.27 8.76
CA ARG A 16 -11.95 28.73 9.69
C ARG A 16 -12.69 27.56 9.01
N SER A 17 -12.53 26.34 9.54
CA SER A 17 -13.23 25.15 9.03
C SER A 17 -14.69 25.16 9.49
N PHE A 18 -15.63 25.17 8.54
CA PHE A 18 -17.03 24.91 8.80
C PHE A 18 -17.23 23.40 9.05
N PRO A 19 -18.12 22.99 9.98
CA PRO A 19 -18.34 21.58 10.28
C PRO A 19 -19.26 20.97 9.21
N THR A 20 -18.68 20.37 8.18
CA THR A 20 -19.43 19.51 7.26
C THR A 20 -19.77 18.19 7.96
N ARG A 21 -21.04 18.04 8.37
CA ARG A 21 -21.64 16.81 8.94
C ARG A 21 -21.88 15.72 7.89
N PHE A 22 -20.91 15.45 7.03
CA PHE A 22 -21.02 14.35 6.08
C PHE A 22 -19.72 13.56 6.07
N LEU A 23 -19.81 12.30 6.50
CA LEU A 23 -18.73 11.33 6.34
C LEU A 23 -18.45 11.15 4.83
N PRO A 24 -17.19 11.12 4.39
CA PRO A 24 -16.87 10.91 2.98
C PRO A 24 -17.35 9.54 2.51
N ALA A 25 -18.01 9.50 1.35
CA ALA A 25 -18.53 8.28 0.75
C ALA A 25 -17.42 7.25 0.51
N VAL A 26 -17.64 6.02 1.01
CA VAL A 26 -16.68 4.88 1.01
C VAL A 26 -16.25 4.47 -0.41
N HIS A 27 -16.96 4.91 -1.45
CA HIS A 27 -16.64 4.58 -2.84
C HIS A 27 -15.40 5.27 -3.40
N ALA A 28 -14.90 6.36 -2.79
CA ALA A 28 -13.70 7.04 -3.28
C ALA A 28 -12.38 6.26 -3.01
N MET A 29 -12.36 5.35 -2.03
CA MET A 29 -11.19 4.52 -1.72
C MET A 29 -11.18 3.16 -2.43
N ALA A 30 -12.21 2.84 -3.23
CA ALA A 30 -12.26 1.57 -3.96
C ALA A 30 -11.25 1.47 -5.12
N SER A 31 -10.57 2.57 -5.46
CA SER A 31 -9.62 2.63 -6.58
C SER A 31 -8.16 2.39 -6.19
N SER A 32 -7.81 2.41 -4.90
CA SER A 32 -6.39 2.36 -4.45
C SER A 32 -5.82 0.95 -4.34
N TYR A 33 -6.65 -0.09 -4.34
CA TYR A 33 -6.20 -1.49 -4.29
C TYR A 33 -6.12 -2.18 -5.65
N ARG A 34 -6.40 -1.49 -6.77
CA ARG A 34 -6.12 -2.05 -8.09
C ARG A 34 -4.61 -2.07 -8.31
N ASN A 35 -4.00 -3.22 -8.06
CA ASN A 35 -2.68 -3.61 -8.56
C ASN A 35 -2.57 -3.23 -10.05
N ARG A 36 -1.90 -2.11 -10.34
CA ARG A 36 -1.52 -1.71 -11.71
C ARG A 36 -0.17 -2.32 -12.08
N PHE A 37 -0.02 -3.62 -11.89
CA PHE A 37 1.07 -4.34 -12.52
C PHE A 37 0.53 -4.93 -13.82
N PRO A 38 1.02 -4.51 -14.99
CA PRO A 38 0.61 -5.14 -16.23
C PRO A 38 1.03 -6.61 -16.16
N TYR A 39 0.06 -7.52 -16.27
CA TYR A 39 0.32 -8.93 -16.50
C TYR A 39 1.10 -9.04 -17.83
N ARG A 40 2.42 -9.16 -17.76
CA ARG A 40 3.23 -9.58 -18.91
C ARG A 40 3.30 -11.10 -18.85
N PRO A 41 2.70 -11.84 -19.80
CA PRO A 41 3.05 -13.24 -19.95
C PRO A 41 4.54 -13.29 -20.32
N LEU A 42 5.35 -13.93 -19.47
CA LEU A 42 6.74 -14.21 -19.77
C LEU A 42 6.72 -15.16 -20.99
N PRO A 43 7.34 -14.81 -22.14
CA PRO A 43 7.51 -15.79 -23.18
C PRO A 43 8.43 -16.87 -22.62
N GLN A 44 7.94 -18.11 -22.66
CA GLN A 44 8.66 -19.31 -22.27
C GLN A 44 9.76 -19.58 -23.32
N SER A 45 10.77 -18.70 -23.38
CA SER A 45 11.94 -18.88 -24.21
C SER A 45 12.96 -19.72 -23.43
N TYR A 46 13.12 -20.97 -23.83
CA TYR A 46 14.05 -21.93 -23.24
C TYR A 46 15.53 -21.64 -23.54
N SER A 47 15.89 -20.38 -23.81
CA SER A 47 17.25 -19.98 -24.14
C SER A 47 17.48 -18.52 -23.75
N LEU A 48 17.53 -18.26 -22.44
CA LEU A 48 18.05 -16.99 -21.94
C LEU A 48 19.58 -17.10 -21.79
N PRO A 49 20.35 -16.04 -22.10
CA PRO A 49 21.81 -16.05 -22.22
C PRO A 49 22.58 -16.35 -20.91
N TRP A 50 21.91 -16.26 -19.76
CA TRP A 50 22.43 -16.57 -18.43
C TRP A 50 22.25 -18.03 -17.96
N MET A 51 21.64 -18.91 -18.77
CA MET A 51 21.47 -20.32 -18.41
C MET A 51 22.76 -21.12 -18.70
N PRO A 52 23.35 -21.86 -17.74
CA PRO A 52 24.59 -22.60 -17.94
C PRO A 52 24.57 -23.63 -19.10
N SER A 53 23.40 -24.03 -19.58
CA SER A 53 23.24 -25.02 -20.66
C SER A 53 23.49 -24.49 -22.07
N THR A 54 23.52 -23.17 -22.28
CA THR A 54 23.82 -22.57 -23.60
C THR A 54 25.33 -22.42 -23.83
N TYR A 55 26.12 -22.29 -22.76
CA TYR A 55 27.58 -22.08 -22.82
C TYR A 55 28.32 -23.26 -23.47
N TYR A 56 27.84 -24.50 -23.25
CA TYR A 56 28.46 -25.70 -23.83
C TYR A 56 27.97 -26.02 -25.26
N LYS A 57 26.80 -25.50 -25.68
CA LYS A 57 26.23 -25.81 -27.00
C LYS A 57 26.87 -25.01 -28.13
N THR A 58 27.30 -23.76 -27.89
CA THR A 58 27.97 -22.95 -28.91
C THR A 58 29.40 -23.41 -29.20
N ALA A 59 30.08 -24.01 -28.21
CA ALA A 59 31.39 -24.63 -28.38
C ALA A 59 31.35 -25.88 -29.29
N ALA A 60 30.18 -26.55 -29.41
CA ALA A 60 30.02 -27.75 -30.24
C ALA A 60 29.82 -27.43 -31.74
N LEU A 61 29.40 -26.20 -32.08
CA LEU A 61 29.06 -25.82 -33.46
C LEU A 61 30.15 -24.98 -34.15
N LYS A 62 31.16 -24.51 -33.40
CA LYS A 62 32.37 -23.90 -33.96
C LYS A 62 33.61 -24.50 -33.30
N THR A 63 34.11 -25.58 -33.88
CA THR A 63 35.38 -26.20 -33.52
C THR A 63 36.54 -25.31 -33.96
N THR A 64 36.82 -24.22 -33.24
CA THR A 64 38.04 -23.42 -33.46
C THR A 64 38.57 -22.82 -32.16
N LEU A 65 38.61 -23.60 -31.08
CA LEU A 65 39.52 -23.36 -29.96
C LEU A 65 39.97 -24.72 -29.43
N ALA A 66 41.21 -25.10 -29.77
CA ALA A 66 41.85 -26.30 -29.23
C ALA A 66 42.13 -26.10 -27.73
N PRO A 67 41.78 -27.05 -26.84
CA PRO A 67 42.29 -27.05 -25.47
C PRO A 67 43.73 -27.58 -25.44
N PHE A 68 44.67 -26.76 -24.95
CA PHE A 68 46.00 -27.18 -24.57
C PHE A 68 45.97 -28.13 -23.35
N SER A 69 46.48 -29.35 -23.56
CA SER A 69 47.22 -30.25 -22.65
C SER A 69 46.86 -30.32 -21.15
N LYS A 70 46.59 -31.56 -20.66
CA LYS A 70 47.37 -32.15 -19.54
C LYS A 70 47.66 -33.66 -19.78
N SER A 71 48.84 -34.05 -19.32
CA SER A 71 49.69 -35.25 -19.51
C SER A 71 49.07 -36.62 -19.14
N THR A 72 49.29 -37.68 -19.92
CA THR A 72 50.37 -38.72 -19.88
C THR A 72 50.35 -39.69 -18.70
N GLN A 73 50.09 -40.99 -18.96
CA GLN A 73 51.00 -42.13 -18.71
C GLN A 73 50.39 -43.49 -19.17
N GLY A 74 51.19 -44.28 -19.89
CA GLY A 74 51.15 -45.76 -19.88
C GLY A 74 50.60 -46.48 -21.11
N GLY A 75 51.48 -47.00 -21.98
CA GLY A 75 51.12 -48.06 -22.94
C GLY A 75 52.02 -48.13 -24.18
N THR A 76 52.98 -49.06 -24.18
CA THR A 76 53.85 -49.44 -25.31
C THR A 76 53.08 -50.15 -26.43
N ALA A 77 53.26 -49.77 -27.71
CA ALA A 77 53.32 -50.69 -28.85
C ALA A 77 53.68 -49.99 -30.17
N SER A 78 54.76 -50.49 -30.79
CA SER A 78 55.04 -50.58 -32.23
C SER A 78 55.15 -49.30 -33.06
N GLU A 79 56.40 -49.02 -33.46
CA GLU A 79 56.75 -48.24 -34.65
C GLU A 79 55.92 -48.66 -35.88
N LYS A 80 55.14 -47.72 -36.41
CA LYS A 80 55.00 -47.46 -37.85
C LYS A 80 54.81 -45.96 -38.03
N LEU A 81 55.83 -45.28 -38.56
CA LEU A 81 55.72 -43.89 -39.01
C LEU A 81 54.58 -43.80 -40.04
N PRO A 82 53.58 -42.93 -39.87
CA PRO A 82 52.59 -42.70 -40.90
C PRO A 82 53.28 -41.99 -42.06
N THR A 83 53.36 -42.68 -43.21
CA THR A 83 53.79 -42.09 -44.46
C THR A 83 52.90 -40.91 -44.80
N ILE A 84 53.51 -39.73 -44.95
CA ILE A 84 52.84 -38.47 -45.29
C ILE A 84 52.31 -38.59 -46.72
N TYR A 85 51.08 -39.08 -46.87
CA TYR A 85 50.29 -38.93 -48.09
C TYR A 85 49.09 -38.06 -47.76
N ASN A 86 49.21 -36.75 -47.98
CA ASN A 86 48.07 -35.83 -48.05
C ASN A 86 48.50 -34.54 -48.79
N ARG A 87 48.91 -34.66 -50.06
CA ARG A 87 49.18 -33.48 -50.91
C ARG A 87 47.93 -32.65 -51.21
N THR A 88 46.74 -33.15 -50.88
CA THR A 88 45.45 -32.47 -51.04
C THR A 88 45.09 -31.53 -49.90
N THR A 89 45.71 -31.64 -48.71
CA THR A 89 45.40 -30.77 -47.56
C THR A 89 46.00 -29.38 -47.70
N VAL A 90 47.06 -29.23 -48.50
CA VAL A 90 47.75 -27.95 -48.71
C VAL A 90 46.87 -26.94 -49.45
N PHE A 91 45.97 -27.41 -50.33
CA PHE A 91 44.99 -26.56 -51.02
C PHE A 91 43.77 -26.18 -50.15
N THR A 92 43.68 -26.72 -48.93
CA THR A 92 42.66 -26.38 -47.92
C THR A 92 43.26 -25.69 -46.69
N GLN A 93 44.55 -25.38 -46.71
CA GLN A 93 45.26 -24.75 -45.60
C GLN A 93 45.16 -23.22 -45.70
N TYR A 94 44.81 -22.58 -44.60
CA TYR A 94 44.81 -21.14 -44.48
C TYR A 94 46.21 -20.57 -44.70
N THR A 95 46.30 -19.47 -45.45
CA THR A 95 47.57 -18.75 -45.58
C THR A 95 47.91 -18.05 -44.26
N PRO A 96 49.19 -17.78 -43.98
CA PRO A 96 49.57 -16.97 -42.81
C PRO A 96 48.83 -15.63 -42.76
N GLU A 97 48.55 -15.03 -43.91
CA GLU A 97 47.79 -13.80 -44.08
C GLU A 97 46.32 -13.95 -43.66
N ASP A 98 45.68 -15.09 -43.97
CA ASP A 98 44.34 -15.40 -43.48
C ASP A 98 44.32 -15.59 -41.96
N TRP A 99 45.38 -16.20 -41.41
CA TRP A 99 45.57 -16.30 -39.95
C TRP A 99 45.74 -14.93 -39.30
N TYR A 100 46.57 -14.04 -39.88
CA TYR A 100 46.74 -12.68 -39.36
C TYR A 100 45.44 -11.88 -39.42
N LYS A 101 44.71 -11.94 -40.53
CA LYS A 101 43.40 -11.29 -40.67
C LYS A 101 42.40 -11.82 -39.63
N SER A 102 42.33 -13.13 -39.44
CA SER A 102 41.46 -13.75 -38.44
C SER A 102 41.81 -13.28 -37.02
N ASN A 103 43.09 -13.29 -36.65
CA ASN A 103 43.52 -12.79 -35.34
C ASN A 103 43.22 -11.30 -35.17
N GLN A 104 43.44 -10.48 -36.20
CA GLN A 104 43.13 -9.06 -36.14
C GLN A 104 41.62 -8.81 -35.92
N THR A 105 40.75 -9.58 -36.56
CA THR A 105 39.30 -9.53 -36.31
C THR A 105 38.98 -9.97 -34.90
N ASN A 106 39.55 -11.10 -34.43
CA ASN A 106 39.34 -11.60 -33.07
C ASN A 106 39.77 -10.57 -32.00
N TYR A 107 40.89 -9.86 -32.21
CA TYR A 107 41.33 -8.80 -31.29
C TYR A 107 40.33 -7.64 -31.23
N LYS A 108 39.81 -7.19 -32.38
CA LYS A 108 38.78 -6.13 -32.42
C LYS A 108 37.48 -6.58 -31.75
N GLU A 109 37.06 -7.83 -31.99
CA GLU A 109 35.88 -8.42 -31.33
C GLU A 109 36.08 -8.54 -29.83
N ALA A 110 37.27 -8.97 -29.37
CA ALA A 110 37.59 -9.04 -27.96
C ALA A 110 37.60 -7.65 -27.29
N GLU A 111 38.19 -6.65 -27.94
CA GLU A 111 38.24 -5.27 -27.41
C GLU A 111 36.84 -4.66 -27.32
N THR A 112 36.00 -4.87 -28.34
CA THR A 112 34.60 -4.41 -28.31
C THR A 112 33.78 -5.15 -27.25
N SER A 113 34.00 -6.46 -27.09
CA SER A 113 33.37 -7.25 -26.04
C SER A 113 33.77 -6.76 -24.64
N GLN A 114 35.07 -6.48 -24.42
CA GLN A 114 35.58 -5.93 -23.17
C GLN A 114 34.92 -4.58 -22.86
N LYS A 115 34.95 -3.64 -23.80
CA LYS A 115 34.33 -2.31 -23.64
C LYS A 115 32.83 -2.40 -23.32
N ASN A 116 32.12 -3.31 -23.97
CA ASN A 116 30.70 -3.53 -23.70
C ASN A 116 30.46 -4.10 -22.30
N SER A 117 31.31 -5.03 -21.84
CA SER A 117 31.23 -5.61 -20.50
C SER A 117 31.52 -4.58 -19.41
N GLU A 118 32.54 -3.74 -19.60
CA GLU A 118 32.88 -2.65 -18.69
C GLU A 118 31.72 -1.66 -18.57
N ARG A 119 31.17 -1.23 -19.72
CA ARG A 119 29.99 -0.37 -19.73
C ARG A 119 28.79 -0.99 -19.03
N LEU A 120 28.48 -2.26 -19.32
CA LEU A 120 27.36 -2.96 -18.70
C LEU A 120 27.52 -3.03 -17.17
N THR A 121 28.75 -3.22 -16.69
CA THR A 121 29.05 -3.26 -15.26
C THR A 121 28.78 -1.91 -14.60
N VAL A 122 29.23 -0.82 -15.22
CA VAL A 122 28.96 0.54 -14.74
C VAL A 122 27.46 0.84 -14.75
N ASP A 123 26.78 0.60 -15.87
CA ASP A 123 25.34 0.85 -16.02
C ASP A 123 24.53 0.03 -14.98
N THR A 124 24.93 -1.22 -14.73
CA THR A 124 24.30 -2.08 -13.71
C THR A 124 24.52 -1.52 -12.31
N SER A 125 25.72 -1.03 -11.99
CA SER A 125 26.02 -0.44 -10.68
C SER A 125 25.18 0.81 -10.41
N LEU A 126 25.03 1.68 -11.41
CA LEU A 126 24.19 2.88 -11.33
C LEU A 126 22.72 2.52 -11.17
N LEU A 127 22.24 1.51 -11.91
CA LEU A 127 20.87 1.04 -11.81
C LEU A 127 20.57 0.46 -10.42
N ILE A 128 21.51 -0.26 -9.82
CA ILE A 128 21.37 -0.80 -8.45
C ILE A 128 21.23 0.35 -7.45
N ASP A 129 22.09 1.37 -7.52
CA ASP A 129 21.99 2.51 -6.61
C ASP A 129 20.69 3.29 -6.80
N ASP A 130 20.30 3.60 -8.04
CA ASP A 130 19.02 4.26 -8.35
C ASP A 130 17.83 3.50 -7.74
N LYS A 131 17.76 2.18 -7.96
CA LYS A 131 16.68 1.36 -7.43
C LYS A 131 16.73 1.24 -5.91
N TYR A 132 17.92 1.22 -5.32
CA TYR A 132 18.08 1.24 -3.87
C TYR A 132 17.54 2.54 -3.27
N GLN A 133 17.93 3.70 -3.82
CA GLN A 133 17.44 5.00 -3.35
C GLN A 133 15.93 5.14 -3.54
N GLN A 134 15.41 4.72 -4.70
CA GLN A 134 13.98 4.75 -4.98
C GLN A 134 13.18 3.88 -4.01
N THR A 135 13.66 2.65 -3.75
CA THR A 135 13.05 1.72 -2.80
C THR A 135 13.06 2.30 -1.40
N ARG A 136 14.22 2.80 -0.94
CA ARG A 136 14.38 3.40 0.39
C ARG A 136 13.45 4.59 0.58
N LYS A 137 13.37 5.50 -0.39
CA LYS A 137 12.47 6.66 -0.34
C LYS A 137 11.01 6.21 -0.25
N THR A 138 10.61 5.25 -1.08
CA THR A 138 9.24 4.72 -1.11
C THR A 138 8.89 4.04 0.22
N GLN A 139 9.81 3.28 0.80
CA GLN A 139 9.62 2.59 2.07
C GLN A 139 9.43 3.59 3.23
N VAL A 140 10.27 4.62 3.30
CA VAL A 140 10.17 5.66 4.33
C VAL A 140 8.85 6.39 4.22
N GLU A 141 8.47 6.82 3.02
CA GLU A 141 7.20 7.53 2.78
C GLU A 141 6.00 6.66 3.11
N SER A 142 6.01 5.39 2.69
CA SER A 142 4.94 4.44 3.00
C SER A 142 4.81 4.19 4.50
N THR A 143 5.94 4.02 5.20
CA THR A 143 5.97 3.82 6.66
C THR A 143 5.40 5.04 7.39
N LYS A 144 5.79 6.25 6.97
CA LYS A 144 5.27 7.51 7.51
C LYS A 144 3.76 7.61 7.30
N ASN A 145 3.28 7.37 6.08
CA ASN A 145 1.86 7.47 5.73
C ASN A 145 1.02 6.44 6.48
N LEU A 146 1.54 5.23 6.68
CA LEU A 146 0.90 4.22 7.52
C LEU A 146 0.82 4.67 8.99
N GLY A 147 1.89 5.26 9.52
CA GLY A 147 1.92 5.82 10.87
C GLY A 147 0.88 6.92 11.09
N VAL A 148 0.78 7.87 10.15
CA VAL A 148 -0.25 8.92 10.17
C VAL A 148 -1.65 8.31 10.17
N ARG A 149 -1.93 7.39 9.23
CA ARG A 149 -3.24 6.74 9.15
C ARG A 149 -3.58 5.94 10.41
N ALA A 150 -2.62 5.27 11.01
CA ALA A 150 -2.83 4.52 12.25
C ALA A 150 -3.21 5.47 13.41
N ASN A 151 -2.55 6.62 13.50
CA ASN A 151 -2.88 7.66 14.48
C ASN A 151 -4.28 8.25 14.22
N ASP A 152 -4.62 8.55 12.96
CA ASP A 152 -5.94 9.07 12.61
C ASP A 152 -7.05 8.06 12.99
N ILE A 153 -6.85 6.78 12.68
CA ILE A 153 -7.79 5.71 13.07
C ILE A 153 -7.93 5.62 14.59
N ALA A 154 -6.82 5.68 15.32
CA ALA A 154 -6.85 5.64 16.78
C ALA A 154 -7.59 6.84 17.37
N PHE A 155 -7.34 8.04 16.83
CA PHE A 155 -8.03 9.28 17.23
C PHE A 155 -9.53 9.19 16.98
N TRP A 156 -9.95 8.80 15.77
CA TRP A 156 -11.38 8.70 15.47
C TRP A 156 -12.06 7.60 16.26
N LYS A 157 -11.35 6.51 16.57
CA LYS A 157 -11.86 5.49 17.48
C LYS A 157 -12.09 6.06 18.88
N SER A 158 -11.14 6.82 19.45
CA SER A 158 -11.33 7.43 20.76
C SER A 158 -12.48 8.43 20.77
N GLU A 159 -12.61 9.22 19.70
CA GLU A 159 -13.69 10.21 19.57
C GLU A 159 -15.07 9.51 19.52
N LEU A 160 -15.20 8.45 18.73
CA LEU A 160 -16.44 7.67 18.64
C LEU A 160 -16.79 6.97 19.97
N CYS A 161 -15.78 6.47 20.70
CA CYS A 161 -16.01 5.90 22.02
C CYS A 161 -16.50 6.97 23.01
N HIS A 162 -15.88 8.15 22.99
CA HIS A 162 -16.30 9.26 23.86
C HIS A 162 -17.74 9.69 23.56
N GLU A 163 -18.08 9.92 22.30
CA GLU A 163 -19.44 10.30 21.89
C GLU A 163 -20.47 9.21 22.28
N LEU A 164 -20.10 7.93 22.14
CA LEU A 164 -20.96 6.83 22.56
C LEU A 164 -21.25 6.88 24.07
N ASP A 165 -20.24 7.13 24.89
CA ASP A 165 -20.39 7.22 26.35
C ASP A 165 -21.29 8.41 26.73
N GLU A 166 -21.13 9.57 26.07
CA GLU A 166 -21.98 10.74 26.27
C GLU A 166 -23.44 10.43 25.89
N MET A 167 -23.69 9.83 24.72
CA MET A 167 -25.04 9.44 24.30
C MET A 167 -25.70 8.43 25.25
N ILE A 168 -24.92 7.48 25.80
CA ILE A 168 -25.42 6.55 26.82
C ILE A 168 -25.82 7.34 28.08
N GLY A 169 -24.99 8.30 28.50
CA GLY A 169 -25.31 9.20 29.61
C GLY A 169 -26.61 9.95 29.41
N GLU A 170 -26.79 10.59 28.25
CA GLU A 170 -28.02 11.30 27.90
C GLU A 170 -29.24 10.37 27.85
N THR A 171 -29.08 9.19 27.26
CA THR A 171 -30.15 8.19 27.17
C THR A 171 -30.63 7.76 28.56
N ASN A 172 -29.70 7.53 29.48
CA ASN A 172 -30.03 7.18 30.87
C ASN A 172 -30.75 8.33 31.56
N ALA A 173 -30.26 9.57 31.42
CA ALA A 173 -30.90 10.74 32.00
C ALA A 173 -32.34 10.94 31.48
N LEU A 174 -32.56 10.78 30.18
CA LEU A 174 -33.91 10.84 29.58
C LEU A 174 -34.81 9.69 30.07
N THR A 175 -34.25 8.50 30.24
CA THR A 175 -34.99 7.34 30.78
C THR A 175 -35.44 7.59 32.21
N ASP A 176 -34.59 8.19 33.04
CA ASP A 176 -34.94 8.56 34.42
C ASP A 176 -36.05 9.63 34.46
N VAL A 177 -35.93 10.66 33.63
CA VAL A 177 -36.97 11.71 33.51
C VAL A 177 -38.29 11.10 33.06
N LYS A 178 -38.27 10.21 32.05
CA LYS A 178 -39.46 9.50 31.58
C LYS A 178 -40.11 8.71 32.72
N SER A 179 -39.35 7.91 33.46
CA SER A 179 -39.89 7.14 34.59
C SER A 179 -40.51 8.03 35.67
N ARG A 180 -39.89 9.18 35.95
CA ARG A 180 -40.44 10.16 36.90
C ARG A 180 -41.75 10.76 36.41
N LEU A 181 -41.86 11.10 35.13
CA LEU A 181 -43.09 11.64 34.54
C LEU A 181 -44.21 10.60 34.51
N GLU A 182 -43.91 9.35 34.15
CA GLU A 182 -44.88 8.25 34.18
C GLU A 182 -45.41 8.01 35.60
N ARG A 183 -44.54 8.08 36.61
CA ARG A 183 -44.96 7.99 38.01
C ARG A 183 -45.83 9.17 38.43
N ALA A 184 -45.41 10.40 38.13
CA ALA A 184 -46.18 11.60 38.45
C ALA A 184 -47.57 11.59 37.79
N LEU A 185 -47.65 11.10 36.54
CA LEU A 185 -48.91 10.91 35.85
C LEU A 185 -49.81 9.91 36.59
N ALA A 186 -49.29 8.72 36.91
CA ALA A 186 -50.03 7.71 37.65
C ALA A 186 -50.50 8.21 39.03
N GLU A 187 -49.66 8.97 39.74
CA GLU A 187 -50.01 9.60 41.02
C GLU A 187 -51.11 10.67 40.88
N SER A 188 -51.20 11.34 39.72
CA SER A 188 -52.23 12.35 39.44
C SER A 188 -53.60 11.78 39.03
N GLU A 189 -53.65 10.53 38.54
CA GLU A 189 -54.89 9.91 38.07
C GLU A 189 -55.91 9.68 39.20
N ALA A 190 -55.47 9.18 40.36
CA ALA A 190 -56.35 8.93 41.50
C ALA A 190 -57.02 10.20 42.06
N PRO A 191 -56.29 11.30 42.39
CA PRO A 191 -56.93 12.52 42.86
C PRO A 191 -57.83 13.17 41.79
N LEU A 192 -57.48 13.04 40.50
CA LEU A 192 -58.34 13.49 39.41
C LEU A 192 -59.68 12.73 39.38
N GLN A 193 -59.66 11.40 39.53
CA GLN A 193 -60.88 10.60 39.62
C GLN A 193 -61.76 11.01 40.81
N VAL A 194 -61.15 11.24 41.98
CA VAL A 194 -61.87 11.71 43.18
C VAL A 194 -62.49 13.09 42.93
N ALA A 195 -61.76 14.01 42.30
CA ALA A 195 -62.29 15.34 41.96
C ALA A 195 -63.48 15.25 40.98
N GLN A 196 -63.38 14.40 39.96
CA GLN A 196 -64.46 14.14 39.01
C GLN A 196 -65.71 13.57 39.69
N GLU A 197 -65.57 12.56 40.55
CA GLU A 197 -66.69 12.01 41.33
C GLU A 197 -67.31 13.08 42.24
N CYS A 198 -66.47 13.87 42.92
CA CYS A 198 -66.90 14.98 43.75
C CYS A 198 -67.74 16.00 42.96
N LEU A 199 -67.37 16.33 41.73
CA LEU A 199 -68.14 17.22 40.86
C LEU A 199 -69.47 16.57 40.44
N LEU A 200 -69.47 15.31 40.02
CA LEU A 200 -70.69 14.57 39.67
C LEU A 200 -71.71 14.51 40.81
N HIS A 201 -71.24 14.41 42.06
CA HIS A 201 -72.12 14.47 43.23
C HIS A 201 -72.72 15.87 43.45
N ARG A 202 -71.97 16.94 43.16
CA ARG A 202 -72.45 18.33 43.27
C ARG A 202 -73.50 18.66 42.21
N GLU A 203 -73.30 18.20 40.97
CA GLU A 203 -74.26 18.36 39.87
C GLU A 203 -75.64 17.74 40.17
N LYS A 204 -75.70 16.73 41.05
CA LYS A 204 -76.95 16.06 41.46
C LYS A 204 -77.74 16.83 42.54
N ARG A 205 -77.18 17.87 43.16
CA ARG A 205 -77.90 18.70 44.14
C ARG A 205 -79.12 19.37 43.46
N ARG A 206 -80.19 19.65 44.21
CA ARG A 206 -81.46 20.19 43.65
C ARG A 206 -81.90 21.46 44.36
N GLY A 207 -82.55 22.35 43.63
CA GLY A 207 -83.13 23.58 44.20
C GLY A 207 -82.04 24.54 44.67
N ILE A 208 -82.21 25.07 45.88
CA ILE A 208 -81.28 26.06 46.47
C ILE A 208 -79.89 25.49 46.77
N ASP A 209 -79.75 24.16 46.88
CA ASP A 209 -78.48 23.50 47.17
C ASP A 209 -77.56 23.34 45.93
N LEU A 210 -78.09 23.56 44.71
CA LEU A 210 -77.29 23.58 43.48
C LEU A 210 -76.58 24.93 43.35
N VAL A 211 -75.42 25.03 43.99
CA VAL A 211 -74.64 26.28 44.12
C VAL A 211 -73.24 26.07 43.58
N HIS A 212 -72.76 27.03 42.79
CA HIS A 212 -71.35 27.13 42.37
C HIS A 212 -70.50 27.63 43.53
N ASP A 213 -70.18 26.72 44.45
CA ASP A 213 -69.40 27.03 45.65
C ASP A 213 -67.89 27.14 45.36
N ASP A 214 -67.14 27.73 46.29
CA ASP A 214 -65.70 27.91 46.10
C ASP A 214 -64.94 26.58 46.06
N VAL A 215 -65.50 25.52 46.66
CA VAL A 215 -64.93 24.17 46.59
C VAL A 215 -65.09 23.59 45.18
N GLU A 216 -66.24 23.76 44.55
CA GLU A 216 -66.48 23.37 43.15
C GLU A 216 -65.49 24.07 42.21
N LYS A 217 -65.26 25.39 42.38
CA LYS A 217 -64.25 26.12 41.61
C LYS A 217 -62.84 25.55 41.80
N GLN A 218 -62.49 25.14 43.02
CA GLN A 218 -61.18 24.55 43.32
C GLN A 218 -61.03 23.12 42.78
N LEU A 219 -62.12 22.38 42.56
CA LEU A 219 -62.07 21.03 41.96
C LEU A 219 -61.86 21.05 40.44
N PHE A 220 -62.14 22.17 39.78
CA PHE A 220 -61.85 22.38 38.36
C PHE A 220 -60.42 22.90 38.09
N ALA A 221 -59.73 23.38 39.13
CA ALA A 221 -58.39 23.94 39.06
C ALA A 221 -57.32 22.86 39.19
#